data_AF-A0A6P1IUE7-F1
#
_entry.id   AF-A0A6P1IUE7-F1
#
_cell.length_a   1.000
_cell.length_b   1.000
_cell.length_c   1.000
_cell.angle_alpha   90.00
_cell.angle_beta   90.00
_cell.angle_gamma   90.00
#
_symmetry.space_group_name_H-M   'P 1'
#
loop_
_entity.id
_entity.type
_entity.pdbx_description
1 polymer ?
#
loop_
_entity_poly.entity_id
_entity_poly.type
_entity_poly.pdbx_seq_one_letter_code
_entity_poly.pdbx_strand_id
1 'polypeptide(L)'
;MLSSLSSRHQSLDCSDARGLNTFYGDGVVVRTASDALHGLFAVEVVDLRVKEHWDAFFLQLPDGSFRTGWSRQCAGASNEPVDWLEAVAHFTLGEEVQPHVQPDFIALVAALSNEAAVPVVTTDAPARAALADEAQTLRETAARQAAQLRILKAGLVDASSRQELAPMATEYTRLDQVGQWAAENADRIIVLPRVVSECRKSQYDNPTLFYQALELLAVTYRDVRMNNQPRERLIEHATELGLSIGGSVEPSRATEDYFFRWDRRRCFLDQHLGRGNSREPRHCLRLYFYWAESLQMVILGAGPSHLGNSMS
;
A
#
# COMPACT_ATOMS: atom_id res chain seq x y z
N MET A 1 -4.34 33.54 12.47
CA MET A 1 -2.89 33.31 12.51
C MET A 1 -2.08 34.53 12.99
N LEU A 2 -1.96 35.62 12.22
CA LEU A 2 -1.14 36.80 12.63
C LEU A 2 -1.55 37.38 13.99
N SER A 3 -2.86 37.54 14.24
CA SER A 3 -3.35 38.00 15.55
C SER A 3 -2.93 37.10 16.70
N SER A 4 -2.81 35.79 16.46
CA SER A 4 -2.36 34.85 17.48
C SER A 4 -0.84 34.91 17.68
N LEU A 5 -0.07 35.15 16.60
CA LEU A 5 1.37 35.42 16.72
C LEU A 5 1.65 36.68 17.53
N SER A 6 0.93 37.78 17.26
CA SER A 6 1.03 39.01 18.07
C SER A 6 0.59 38.81 19.53
N SER A 7 -0.42 37.97 19.78
CA SER A 7 -0.83 37.61 21.14
C SER A 7 0.27 36.86 21.91
N ARG A 8 0.93 35.91 21.24
CA ARG A 8 2.02 35.10 21.82
C ARG A 8 3.34 35.85 21.95
N HIS A 9 3.59 36.79 21.03
CA HIS A 9 4.80 37.60 20.97
C HIS A 9 4.40 39.06 20.88
N GLN A 10 4.20 39.70 22.04
CA GLN A 10 3.72 41.09 22.11
C GLN A 10 4.69 42.09 21.45
N SER A 11 5.96 41.70 21.26
CA SER A 11 6.95 42.50 20.52
C SER A 11 6.79 42.42 18.99
N LEU A 12 6.02 41.46 18.45
CA LEU A 12 5.71 41.36 17.04
C LEU A 12 4.53 42.27 16.68
N ASP A 13 4.84 43.46 16.14
CA ASP A 13 3.84 44.33 15.53
C ASP A 13 3.62 43.96 14.07
N CYS A 14 2.66 43.07 13.80
CA CYS A 14 2.25 42.67 12.44
C CYS A 14 0.86 43.21 12.06
N SER A 15 0.43 44.31 12.66
CA SER A 15 -0.91 44.90 12.46
C SER A 15 -1.17 45.39 11.02
N ASP A 16 -0.11 45.81 10.31
CA ASP A 16 -0.17 46.38 8.96
C ASP A 16 0.44 45.47 7.86
N ALA A 17 0.39 44.14 8.03
CA ALA A 17 0.96 43.20 7.07
C ALA A 17 0.32 43.33 5.67
N ARG A 18 0.99 44.07 4.76
CA ARG A 18 0.61 44.28 3.34
C ARG A 18 1.82 44.17 2.43
N GLY A 19 1.68 43.49 1.30
CA GLY A 19 2.81 43.18 0.41
C GLY A 19 3.80 42.23 1.07
N LEU A 20 5.10 42.53 0.94
CA LEU A 20 6.18 41.77 1.56
C LEU A 20 6.67 42.49 2.82
N ASN A 21 6.58 41.84 3.98
CA ASN A 21 7.07 42.38 5.25
C ASN A 21 7.92 41.37 6.01
N THR A 22 8.74 41.88 6.90
CA THR A 22 9.48 41.07 7.88
C THR A 22 9.40 41.73 9.25
N PHE A 23 9.02 40.94 10.24
CA PHE A 23 8.85 41.33 11.63
C PHE A 23 9.82 40.54 12.51
N TYR A 24 10.32 41.17 13.57
CA TYR A 24 11.27 40.59 14.50
C TYR A 24 10.78 40.82 15.93
N GLY A 25 10.81 39.79 16.76
CA GLY A 25 10.38 39.90 18.16
C GLY A 25 10.62 38.62 18.94
N ASP A 26 11.11 38.74 20.18
CA ASP A 26 11.28 37.62 21.12
C ASP A 26 12.06 36.41 20.58
N GLY A 27 13.02 36.61 19.66
CA GLY A 27 13.77 35.52 19.03
C GLY A 27 13.01 34.79 17.91
N VAL A 28 11.88 35.36 17.48
CA VAL A 28 11.06 34.92 16.35
C VAL A 28 11.23 35.91 15.21
N VAL A 29 11.33 35.38 13.99
CA VAL A 29 11.26 36.12 12.73
C VAL A 29 9.98 35.70 12.03
N VAL A 30 9.16 36.68 11.64
CA VAL A 30 7.94 36.44 10.85
C VAL A 30 8.09 37.16 9.52
N ARG A 31 7.97 36.43 8.41
CA ARG A 31 7.87 37.05 7.08
C ARG A 31 6.47 36.83 6.55
N THR A 32 5.89 37.86 5.94
CA THR A 32 4.57 37.78 5.31
C THR A 32 4.67 38.22 3.87
N ALA A 33 3.91 37.55 3.02
CA ALA A 33 3.70 37.94 1.64
C ALA A 33 2.20 37.95 1.38
N SER A 34 1.65 39.10 1.04
CA SER A 34 0.20 39.24 0.82
C SER A 34 -0.08 40.00 -0.46
N ASP A 35 -1.04 39.50 -1.23
CA ASP A 35 -1.66 40.21 -2.33
C ASP A 35 -3.18 40.17 -2.15
N ALA A 36 -3.71 41.26 -1.61
CA ALA A 36 -5.13 41.38 -1.34
C ALA A 36 -5.98 41.44 -2.62
N LEU A 37 -5.40 41.88 -3.76
CA LEU A 37 -6.11 41.94 -5.03
C LEU A 37 -6.38 40.54 -5.57
N HIS A 38 -5.41 39.64 -5.41
CA HIS A 38 -5.48 38.26 -5.91
C HIS A 38 -5.81 37.22 -4.83
N GLY A 39 -6.20 37.66 -3.62
CA GLY A 39 -6.64 36.76 -2.55
C GLY A 39 -5.55 35.80 -2.07
N LEU A 40 -4.28 36.23 -2.07
CA LEU A 40 -3.15 35.44 -1.60
C LEU A 40 -2.58 35.99 -0.30
N PHE A 41 -2.26 35.08 0.62
CA PHE A 41 -1.43 35.36 1.78
C PHE A 41 -0.53 34.15 2.08
N ALA A 42 0.73 34.42 2.37
CA ALA A 42 1.70 33.45 2.84
C ALA A 42 2.44 34.03 4.04
N VAL A 43 2.82 33.16 4.97
CA VAL A 43 3.58 33.53 6.16
C VAL A 43 4.61 32.46 6.47
N GLU A 44 5.82 32.91 6.76
CA GLU A 44 6.95 32.14 7.29
C GLU A 44 7.17 32.57 8.73
N VAL A 45 7.32 31.60 9.64
CA VAL A 45 7.66 31.83 11.05
C VAL A 45 8.89 31.02 11.39
N VAL A 46 9.96 31.70 11.76
CA VAL A 46 11.22 31.10 12.21
C VAL A 46 11.44 31.43 13.68
N ASP A 47 11.32 30.44 14.56
CA ASP A 47 11.71 30.59 15.96
C ASP A 47 13.17 30.17 16.13
N LEU A 48 14.05 31.16 16.29
CA LEU A 48 15.50 30.95 16.38
C LEU A 48 15.91 30.26 17.68
N ARG A 49 15.06 30.27 18.71
CA ARG A 49 15.36 29.68 20.03
C ARG A 49 15.25 28.16 19.99
N VAL A 50 14.21 27.67 19.31
CA VAL A 50 13.94 26.24 19.15
C VAL A 50 14.34 25.69 17.78
N LYS A 51 14.85 26.56 16.89
CA LYS A 51 15.22 26.24 15.49
C LYS A 51 14.06 25.61 14.73
N GLU A 52 12.86 26.12 14.97
CA GLU A 52 11.67 25.68 14.27
C GLU A 52 11.33 26.62 13.15
N HIS A 53 10.93 26.03 12.03
CA HIS A 53 10.52 26.74 10.85
C HIS A 53 9.14 26.26 10.43
N TRP A 54 8.24 27.20 10.15
CA TRP A 54 6.86 26.95 9.78
C TRP A 54 6.45 27.86 8.64
N ASP A 55 5.74 27.30 7.67
CA ASP A 55 5.12 28.03 6.58
C ASP A 55 3.62 27.77 6.56
N ALA A 56 2.84 28.77 6.19
CA ALA A 56 1.41 28.63 5.97
C ALA A 56 0.93 29.58 4.88
N PHE A 57 -0.08 29.18 4.11
CA PHE A 57 -0.61 30.01 3.03
C PHE A 57 -2.06 29.72 2.70
N PHE A 58 -2.76 30.73 2.21
CA PHE A 58 -4.02 30.58 1.49
C PHE A 58 -3.97 31.33 0.16
N LEU A 59 -4.56 30.73 -0.87
CA LEU A 59 -4.66 31.26 -2.22
C LEU A 59 -6.10 31.11 -2.69
N GLN A 60 -6.71 32.21 -3.12
CA GLN A 60 -8.01 32.16 -3.77
C GLN A 60 -7.90 31.55 -5.17
N LEU A 61 -8.78 30.60 -5.47
CA LEU A 61 -8.91 29.96 -6.77
C LEU A 61 -9.90 30.75 -7.66
N PRO A 62 -9.88 30.54 -8.99
CA PRO A 62 -10.78 31.24 -9.91
C PRO A 62 -12.28 31.04 -9.63
N ASP A 63 -12.65 29.95 -8.97
CA ASP A 63 -14.03 29.65 -8.57
C ASP A 63 -14.44 30.34 -7.26
N GLY A 64 -13.55 31.13 -6.66
CA GLY A 64 -13.76 31.84 -5.40
C GLY A 64 -13.48 31.02 -4.15
N SER A 65 -13.22 29.72 -4.28
CA SER A 65 -12.77 28.86 -3.18
C SER A 65 -11.31 29.13 -2.83
N PHE A 66 -10.81 28.55 -1.73
CA PHE A 66 -9.43 28.72 -1.29
C PHE A 66 -8.69 27.39 -1.30
N ARG A 67 -7.45 27.44 -1.80
CA ARG A 67 -6.44 26.43 -1.51
C ARG A 67 -5.61 26.89 -0.33
N THR A 68 -5.47 26.03 0.66
CA THR A 68 -4.70 26.33 1.87
C THR A 68 -3.64 25.25 2.09
N GLY A 69 -2.59 25.59 2.82
CA GLY A 69 -1.56 24.63 3.16
C GLY A 69 -0.66 25.15 4.27
N TRP A 70 -0.02 24.21 4.97
CA TRP A 70 0.98 24.50 5.99
C TRP A 70 2.11 23.49 5.91
N SER A 71 3.29 23.89 6.35
CA SER A 71 4.43 23.01 6.50
C SER A 71 5.21 23.36 7.76
N ARG A 72 5.89 22.36 8.33
CA ARG A 72 6.81 22.54 9.46
C ARG A 72 8.08 21.79 9.17
N GLN A 73 9.22 22.47 9.32
CA GLN A 73 10.53 21.87 9.25
C GLN A 73 11.12 21.83 10.66
N CYS A 74 10.99 20.68 11.33
CA CYS A 74 11.58 20.40 12.64
C CYS A 74 11.82 18.89 12.83
N ALA A 75 12.42 18.49 13.96
CA ALA A 75 12.50 17.10 14.36
C ALA A 75 11.14 16.61 14.92
N GLY A 76 10.59 15.53 14.36
CA GLY A 76 9.40 14.83 14.89
C GLY A 76 8.14 14.98 14.03
N ALA A 77 7.17 14.08 14.27
CA ALA A 77 5.85 14.17 13.66
C ALA A 77 5.01 15.25 14.36
N SER A 78 4.30 16.08 13.60
CA SER A 78 3.40 17.10 14.15
C SER A 78 2.08 17.12 13.41
N ASN A 79 1.01 17.37 14.15
CA ASN A 79 -0.31 17.67 13.61
C ASN A 79 -0.40 19.15 13.20
N GLU A 80 -1.47 19.46 12.49
CA GLU A 80 -1.82 20.81 12.06
C GLU A 80 -1.95 21.78 13.25
N PRO A 81 -1.34 22.98 13.19
CA PRO A 81 -1.43 23.96 14.27
C PRO A 81 -2.87 24.43 14.51
N VAL A 82 -3.28 24.53 15.77
CA VAL A 82 -4.61 25.03 16.14
C VAL A 82 -4.88 26.42 15.56
N ASP A 83 -3.92 27.33 15.68
CA ASP A 83 -3.99 28.70 15.16
C ASP A 83 -4.14 28.78 13.63
N TRP A 84 -3.69 27.73 12.94
CA TRP A 84 -3.85 27.60 11.51
C TRP A 84 -5.26 27.10 11.18
N LEU A 85 -5.75 26.07 11.88
CA LEU A 85 -7.15 25.61 11.77
C LEU A 85 -8.13 26.74 12.00
N GLU A 86 -7.93 27.56 13.03
CA GLU A 86 -8.74 28.75 13.32
C GLU A 86 -8.67 29.78 12.19
N ALA A 87 -7.49 29.98 11.60
CA ALA A 87 -7.32 30.95 10.51
C ALA A 87 -8.07 30.54 9.24
N VAL A 88 -8.13 29.24 8.94
CA VAL A 88 -8.75 28.73 7.71
C VAL A 88 -10.21 28.31 7.89
N ALA A 89 -10.72 28.24 9.12
CA ALA A 89 -12.09 27.82 9.42
C ALA A 89 -13.18 28.64 8.70
N HIS A 90 -12.85 29.86 8.26
CA HIS A 90 -13.77 30.76 7.57
C HIS A 90 -13.73 30.62 6.04
N PHE A 91 -12.82 29.81 5.48
CA PHE A 91 -12.70 29.66 4.04
C PHE A 91 -13.56 28.52 3.51
N THR A 92 -14.16 28.73 2.33
CA THR A 92 -14.68 27.64 1.52
C THR A 92 -13.51 27.00 0.79
N LEU A 93 -13.13 25.78 1.19
CA LEU A 93 -11.99 25.07 0.62
C LEU A 93 -12.35 24.50 -0.77
N GLY A 94 -11.42 24.65 -1.71
CA GLY A 94 -11.51 24.01 -3.03
C GLY A 94 -11.29 22.50 -2.95
N GLU A 95 -11.35 21.84 -4.10
CA GLU A 95 -11.04 20.39 -4.19
C GLU A 95 -9.64 20.11 -3.64
N GLU A 96 -9.52 19.08 -2.80
CA GLU A 96 -8.23 18.64 -2.28
C GLU A 96 -7.38 18.09 -3.41
N VAL A 97 -6.51 18.93 -3.96
CA VAL A 97 -5.42 18.47 -4.81
C VAL A 97 -4.31 18.03 -3.87
N GLN A 98 -3.90 16.76 -3.91
CA GLN A 98 -2.69 16.30 -3.23
C GLN A 98 -1.47 16.66 -4.10
N PRO A 99 -0.77 17.78 -3.85
CA PRO A 99 0.49 17.99 -4.55
C PRO A 99 1.51 16.96 -4.06
N HIS A 100 2.41 16.55 -4.95
CA HIS A 100 3.58 15.76 -4.55
C HIS A 100 4.49 16.54 -3.57
N VAL A 101 4.44 17.88 -3.59
CA VAL A 101 5.20 18.80 -2.73
C VAL A 101 4.37 20.07 -2.46
N GLN A 102 4.15 20.43 -1.19
CA GLN A 102 3.55 21.73 -0.82
C GLN A 102 4.56 22.85 -1.10
N PRO A 103 4.15 24.00 -1.69
CA PRO A 103 5.07 25.12 -1.89
C PRO A 103 5.49 25.71 -0.54
N ASP A 104 6.78 26.03 -0.41
CA ASP A 104 7.30 26.80 0.72
C ASP A 104 7.06 28.31 0.52
N PHE A 105 7.35 29.10 1.56
CA PHE A 105 7.17 30.56 1.50
C PHE A 105 7.96 31.20 0.34
N ILE A 106 9.17 30.72 0.07
CA ILE A 106 10.04 31.27 -0.99
C ILE A 106 9.43 31.02 -2.36
N ALA A 107 8.87 29.84 -2.61
CA ALA A 107 8.16 29.52 -3.84
C ALA A 107 6.94 30.44 -4.04
N LEU A 108 6.20 30.73 -2.97
CA LEU A 108 5.04 31.64 -3.02
C LEU A 108 5.44 33.10 -3.25
N VAL A 109 6.53 33.57 -2.63
CA VAL A 109 7.08 34.91 -2.88
C VAL A 109 7.59 35.06 -4.31
N ALA A 110 8.26 34.02 -4.84
CA ALA A 110 8.72 34.02 -6.23
C ALA A 110 7.54 34.08 -7.21
N ALA A 111 6.45 33.37 -6.89
CA ALA A 111 5.20 33.41 -7.66
C ALA A 111 4.56 34.81 -7.61
N LEU A 112 4.51 35.45 -6.44
CA LEU A 112 4.02 36.82 -6.25
C LEU A 112 4.83 37.88 -6.99
N SER A 113 6.15 37.71 -7.02
CA SER A 113 7.07 38.69 -7.62
C SER A 113 7.08 38.63 -9.15
N ASN A 114 6.38 37.67 -9.74
CA ASN A 114 6.25 37.53 -11.17
C ASN A 114 5.03 38.34 -11.66
N GLU A 115 5.28 39.44 -12.39
CA GLU A 115 4.21 40.24 -13.02
C GLU A 115 3.43 39.48 -14.09
N ALA A 116 3.99 38.38 -14.62
CA ALA A 116 3.25 37.46 -15.45
C ALA A 116 2.43 36.53 -14.54
N ALA A 117 1.11 36.53 -14.72
CA ALA A 117 0.18 35.64 -14.02
C ALA A 117 0.81 34.26 -13.86
N VAL A 118 1.07 33.86 -12.61
CA VAL A 118 1.60 32.54 -12.27
C VAL A 118 0.71 31.55 -13.00
N PRO A 119 1.21 30.82 -14.01
CA PRO A 119 0.37 29.85 -14.67
C PRO A 119 0.05 28.82 -13.61
N VAL A 120 -1.20 28.80 -13.15
CA VAL A 120 -1.73 27.68 -12.40
C VAL A 120 -1.64 26.53 -13.39
N VAL A 121 -0.60 25.73 -13.26
CA VAL A 121 -0.40 24.52 -14.06
C VAL A 121 -1.48 23.54 -13.60
N THR A 122 -2.68 23.67 -14.16
CA THR A 122 -3.76 22.69 -14.09
C THR A 122 -3.52 21.57 -15.10
N THR A 123 -2.30 21.34 -15.55
CA THR A 123 -2.05 20.46 -16.69
C THR A 123 -1.41 19.16 -16.24
N ASP A 124 -2.21 18.38 -15.53
CA ASP A 124 -2.10 16.92 -15.56
C ASP A 124 -3.46 16.23 -15.47
N ALA A 125 -4.56 16.93 -15.18
CA ALA A 125 -5.89 16.31 -15.16
C ALA A 125 -6.25 15.62 -16.49
N PRO A 126 -6.11 16.25 -17.68
CA PRO A 126 -6.41 15.58 -18.95
C PRO A 126 -5.41 14.47 -19.28
N ALA A 127 -4.12 14.64 -18.95
CA ALA A 127 -3.09 13.62 -19.17
C ALA A 127 -3.30 12.41 -18.23
N ARG A 128 -3.66 12.64 -16.97
CA ARG A 128 -4.01 11.61 -15.99
C ARG A 128 -5.32 10.92 -16.34
N ALA A 129 -6.31 11.65 -16.84
CA ALA A 129 -7.56 11.08 -17.33
C ALA A 129 -7.30 10.19 -18.56
N ALA A 130 -6.48 10.63 -19.50
CA ALA A 130 -6.08 9.83 -20.67
C ALA A 130 -5.29 8.58 -20.25
N LEU A 131 -4.32 8.69 -19.32
CA LEU A 131 -3.58 7.55 -18.79
C LEU A 131 -4.47 6.60 -17.98
N ALA A 132 -5.47 7.12 -17.25
CA ALA A 132 -6.42 6.30 -16.51
C ALA A 132 -7.36 5.53 -17.45
N ASP A 133 -7.82 6.18 -18.52
CA ASP A 133 -8.65 5.58 -19.57
C ASP A 133 -7.88 4.51 -20.36
N GLU A 134 -6.62 4.79 -20.70
CA GLU A 134 -5.72 3.81 -21.32
C GLU A 134 -5.46 2.62 -20.39
N ALA A 135 -5.19 2.86 -19.11
CA ALA A 135 -5.01 1.80 -18.13
C ALA A 135 -6.28 0.97 -17.93
N GLN A 136 -7.47 1.58 -18.00
CA GLN A 136 -8.74 0.86 -17.96
C GLN A 136 -8.94 0.01 -19.21
N THR A 137 -8.69 0.56 -20.39
CA THR A 137 -8.75 -0.17 -21.67
C THR A 137 -7.80 -1.36 -21.70
N LEU A 138 -6.57 -1.19 -21.19
CA LEU A 138 -5.59 -2.25 -21.07
C LEU A 138 -6.03 -3.34 -20.09
N ARG A 139 -6.63 -2.97 -18.96
CA ARG A 139 -7.19 -3.96 -18.00
C ARG A 139 -8.35 -4.74 -18.62
N GLU A 140 -9.25 -4.07 -19.32
CA GLU A 140 -10.37 -4.71 -19.99
C GLU A 140 -9.92 -5.66 -21.11
N THR A 141 -8.96 -5.23 -21.93
CA THR A 141 -8.40 -6.09 -22.99
C THR A 141 -7.66 -7.28 -22.39
N ALA A 142 -6.87 -7.10 -21.33
CA ALA A 142 -6.22 -8.19 -20.61
C ALA A 142 -7.25 -9.15 -19.99
N ALA A 143 -8.33 -8.65 -19.40
CA ALA A 143 -9.41 -9.47 -18.84
C ALA A 143 -10.14 -10.27 -19.93
N ARG A 144 -10.42 -9.65 -21.10
CA ARG A 144 -11.03 -10.33 -22.25
C ARG A 144 -10.10 -11.42 -22.82
N GLN A 145 -8.82 -11.12 -22.97
CA GLN A 145 -7.82 -12.10 -23.41
C GLN A 145 -7.69 -13.25 -22.42
N ALA A 146 -7.67 -12.97 -21.11
CA ALA A 146 -7.66 -13.99 -20.07
C ALA A 146 -8.92 -14.88 -20.11
N ALA A 147 -10.10 -14.29 -20.35
CA ALA A 147 -11.34 -15.05 -20.52
C ALA A 147 -11.32 -15.91 -21.80
N GLN A 148 -10.83 -15.38 -22.92
CA GLN A 148 -10.66 -16.14 -24.16
C GLN A 148 -9.67 -17.29 -23.97
N LEU A 149 -8.54 -17.07 -23.30
CA LEU A 149 -7.59 -18.12 -22.97
C LEU A 149 -8.20 -19.17 -22.05
N ARG A 150 -9.07 -18.80 -21.10
CA ARG A 150 -9.82 -19.78 -20.28
C ARG A 150 -10.77 -20.63 -21.12
N ILE A 151 -11.52 -20.02 -22.04
CA ILE A 151 -12.42 -20.75 -22.94
C ILE A 151 -11.63 -21.67 -23.87
N LEU A 152 -10.53 -21.18 -24.47
CA LEU A 152 -9.66 -22.02 -25.31
C LEU A 152 -9.03 -23.16 -24.51
N LYS A 153 -8.54 -22.89 -23.29
CA LYS A 153 -8.00 -23.93 -22.39
C LYS A 153 -9.08 -24.96 -22.05
N ALA A 154 -10.28 -24.53 -21.69
CA ALA A 154 -11.40 -25.43 -21.40
C ALA A 154 -11.79 -26.27 -22.63
N GLY A 155 -11.83 -25.67 -23.82
CA GLY A 155 -12.07 -26.37 -25.08
C GLY A 155 -10.94 -27.33 -25.47
N LEU A 156 -9.68 -26.99 -25.18
CA LEU A 156 -8.52 -27.88 -25.37
C LEU A 156 -8.55 -29.05 -24.39
N VAL A 157 -9.01 -28.84 -23.16
CA VAL A 157 -9.24 -29.91 -22.16
C VAL A 157 -10.37 -30.83 -22.61
N ASP A 158 -11.47 -30.27 -23.13
CA ASP A 158 -12.61 -31.05 -23.65
C ASP A 158 -12.26 -31.81 -24.96
N ALA A 159 -11.45 -31.20 -25.84
CA ALA A 159 -10.92 -31.85 -27.04
C ALA A 159 -9.86 -32.92 -26.71
N SER A 160 -9.00 -32.68 -25.71
CA SER A 160 -8.04 -33.68 -25.21
C SER A 160 -8.74 -34.84 -24.49
N SER A 161 -9.94 -34.62 -23.96
CA SER A 161 -10.77 -35.69 -23.37
C SER A 161 -11.35 -36.66 -24.41
N ARG A 162 -11.29 -36.33 -25.72
CA ARG A 162 -11.68 -37.22 -26.82
C ARG A 162 -10.53 -38.00 -27.45
N GLN A 163 -9.30 -37.76 -27.02
CA GLN A 163 -8.12 -38.49 -27.49
C GLN A 163 -7.29 -38.92 -26.28
N GLU A 164 -7.64 -40.09 -25.72
CA GLU A 164 -6.92 -40.73 -24.62
C GLU A 164 -5.46 -41.01 -25.01
N LEU A 165 -4.59 -40.09 -24.63
CA LEU A 165 -3.30 -40.37 -24.00
C LEU A 165 -3.23 -39.38 -22.84
N ALA A 166 -3.72 -39.79 -21.66
CA ALA A 166 -3.60 -39.01 -20.45
C ALA A 166 -2.12 -38.61 -20.28
N PRO A 167 -1.77 -37.30 -20.28
CA PRO A 167 -0.44 -36.93 -19.86
C PRO A 167 -0.32 -37.42 -18.41
N MET A 168 0.61 -38.35 -18.19
CA MET A 168 0.96 -38.86 -16.88
C MET A 168 1.10 -37.65 -15.95
N ALA A 169 0.20 -37.48 -14.97
CA ALA A 169 0.32 -36.41 -14.00
C ALA A 169 1.71 -36.54 -13.38
N THR A 170 2.56 -35.52 -13.55
CA THR A 170 3.91 -35.54 -13.00
C THR A 170 3.79 -35.77 -11.50
N GLU A 171 4.21 -36.94 -11.02
CA GLU A 171 4.14 -37.26 -9.60
C GLU A 171 5.30 -36.56 -8.89
N TYR A 172 4.95 -35.63 -8.01
CA TYR A 172 5.93 -34.85 -7.24
C TYR A 172 6.26 -35.59 -5.94
N THR A 173 7.47 -36.15 -5.88
CA THR A 173 7.92 -37.03 -4.79
C THR A 173 8.95 -36.38 -3.88
N ARG A 174 9.48 -35.20 -4.26
CA ARG A 174 10.51 -34.48 -3.51
C ARG A 174 10.21 -32.99 -3.43
N LEU A 175 10.53 -32.37 -2.29
CA LEU A 175 10.29 -30.93 -2.07
C LEU A 175 11.10 -30.01 -2.98
N ASP A 176 12.25 -30.44 -3.50
CA ASP A 176 13.05 -29.64 -4.44
C ASP A 176 12.35 -29.42 -5.79
N GLN A 177 11.33 -30.23 -6.11
CA GLN A 177 10.49 -30.10 -7.30
C GLN A 177 9.39 -29.02 -7.14
N VAL A 178 9.27 -28.36 -5.97
CA VAL A 178 8.23 -27.34 -5.73
C VAL A 178 8.30 -26.18 -6.72
N GLY A 179 9.48 -25.83 -7.23
CA GLY A 179 9.63 -24.77 -8.23
C GLY A 179 8.98 -25.14 -9.57
N GLN A 180 9.10 -26.41 -9.98
CA GLN A 180 8.44 -26.92 -11.18
C GLN A 180 6.92 -26.96 -10.98
N TRP A 181 6.47 -27.51 -9.85
CA TRP A 181 5.05 -27.53 -9.50
C TRP A 181 4.46 -26.11 -9.50
N ALA A 182 5.15 -25.13 -8.92
CA ALA A 182 4.69 -23.76 -8.88
C ALA A 182 4.58 -23.14 -10.29
N ALA A 183 5.51 -23.44 -11.19
CA ALA A 183 5.48 -22.94 -12.57
C ALA A 183 4.31 -23.53 -13.36
N GLU A 184 4.03 -24.83 -13.20
CA GLU A 184 2.91 -25.51 -13.84
C GLU A 184 1.54 -25.03 -13.30
N ASN A 185 1.52 -24.45 -12.10
CA ASN A 185 0.30 -24.05 -11.39
C ASN A 185 0.22 -22.53 -11.12
N ALA A 186 1.00 -21.74 -11.87
CA ALA A 186 1.11 -20.29 -11.68
C ALA A 186 -0.19 -19.52 -11.94
N ASP A 187 -1.19 -20.15 -12.57
CA ASP A 187 -2.50 -19.56 -12.84
C ASP A 187 -3.50 -19.73 -11.69
N ARG A 188 -3.16 -20.51 -10.66
CA ARG A 188 -4.02 -20.79 -9.50
C ARG A 188 -3.37 -20.51 -8.13
N ILE A 189 -2.04 -20.49 -8.06
CA ILE A 189 -1.30 -20.18 -6.85
C ILE A 189 0.06 -19.58 -7.15
N ILE A 190 0.53 -18.67 -6.30
CA ILE A 190 1.85 -18.07 -6.40
C ILE A 190 2.71 -18.60 -5.25
N VAL A 191 3.82 -19.26 -5.57
CA VAL A 191 4.81 -19.70 -4.59
C VAL A 191 6.01 -18.77 -4.64
N LEU A 192 6.34 -18.09 -3.54
CA LEU A 192 7.46 -17.16 -3.53
C LEU A 192 8.81 -17.89 -3.65
N PRO A 193 9.83 -17.28 -4.30
CA PRO A 193 11.15 -17.89 -4.47
C PRO A 193 11.84 -18.33 -3.16
N ARG A 194 11.55 -17.61 -2.06
CA ARG A 194 12.06 -17.98 -0.74
C ARG A 194 11.52 -19.33 -0.26
N VAL A 195 10.25 -19.66 -0.56
CA VAL A 195 9.66 -20.98 -0.23
C VAL A 195 10.36 -22.09 -1.03
N VAL A 196 10.61 -21.86 -2.32
CA VAL A 196 11.35 -22.82 -3.17
C VAL A 196 12.74 -23.09 -2.58
N SER A 197 13.40 -22.04 -2.08
CA SER A 197 14.72 -22.14 -1.47
C SER A 197 14.70 -22.89 -0.15
N GLU A 198 13.68 -22.70 0.68
CA GLU A 198 13.53 -23.40 1.96
C GLU A 198 13.12 -24.86 1.79
N CYS A 199 12.26 -25.18 0.83
CA CYS A 199 11.91 -26.57 0.47
C CYS A 199 13.13 -27.41 0.11
N ARG A 200 14.14 -26.82 -0.57
CA ARG A 200 15.39 -27.53 -0.92
C ARG A 200 16.24 -27.91 0.29
N LYS A 201 16.15 -27.15 1.38
CA LYS A 201 16.92 -27.36 2.62
C LYS A 201 16.14 -28.12 3.69
N SER A 202 14.82 -28.26 3.49
CA SER A 202 13.91 -28.84 4.46
C SER A 202 14.21 -30.31 4.73
N GLN A 203 14.07 -30.71 5.99
CA GLN A 203 14.12 -32.11 6.43
C GLN A 203 12.73 -32.76 6.50
N TYR A 204 11.68 -32.05 6.08
CA TYR A 204 10.31 -32.55 6.11
C TYR A 204 10.15 -33.81 5.25
N ASP A 205 9.66 -34.90 5.85
CA ASP A 205 9.76 -36.26 5.30
C ASP A 205 8.53 -36.73 4.53
N ASN A 206 7.49 -35.90 4.43
CA ASN A 206 6.25 -36.24 3.73
C ASN A 206 5.93 -35.28 2.56
N PRO A 207 6.67 -35.36 1.43
CA PRO A 207 6.42 -34.56 0.24
C PRO A 207 4.99 -34.71 -0.30
N THR A 208 4.41 -35.91 -0.24
CA THR A 208 3.03 -36.16 -0.70
C THR A 208 2.04 -35.24 0.02
N LEU A 209 2.09 -35.16 1.34
CA LEU A 209 1.22 -34.26 2.09
C LEU A 209 1.49 -32.79 1.77
N PHE A 210 2.76 -32.42 1.57
CA PHE A 210 3.10 -31.04 1.20
C PHE A 210 2.39 -30.63 -0.09
N TYR A 211 2.43 -31.46 -1.14
CA TYR A 211 1.75 -31.18 -2.40
C TYR A 211 0.22 -31.24 -2.28
N GLN A 212 -0.33 -32.14 -1.47
CA GLN A 212 -1.77 -32.15 -1.16
C GLN A 212 -2.22 -30.86 -0.46
N ALA A 213 -1.39 -30.32 0.44
CA ALA A 213 -1.65 -29.05 1.11
C ALA A 213 -1.60 -27.87 0.12
N LEU A 214 -0.66 -27.89 -0.84
CA LEU A 214 -0.62 -26.89 -1.91
C LEU A 214 -1.87 -26.96 -2.81
N GLU A 215 -2.32 -28.17 -3.14
CA GLU A 215 -3.53 -28.39 -3.93
C GLU A 215 -4.78 -27.87 -3.21
N LEU A 216 -4.89 -28.13 -1.91
CA LEU A 216 -5.96 -27.60 -1.07
C LEU A 216 -6.00 -26.06 -1.10
N LEU A 217 -4.84 -25.39 -1.07
CA LEU A 217 -4.77 -23.93 -1.17
C LEU A 217 -5.14 -23.40 -2.56
N ALA A 218 -4.65 -24.05 -3.60
CA ALA A 218 -4.83 -23.62 -4.98
C ALA A 218 -6.26 -23.85 -5.51
N VAL A 219 -6.97 -24.85 -4.97
CA VAL A 219 -8.33 -25.22 -5.40
C VAL A 219 -9.36 -24.94 -4.31
N THR A 220 -9.38 -25.74 -3.23
CA THR A 220 -10.47 -25.70 -2.24
C THR A 220 -10.54 -24.37 -1.50
N TYR A 221 -9.40 -23.85 -1.01
CA TYR A 221 -9.36 -22.56 -0.33
C TYR A 221 -9.80 -21.43 -1.27
N ARG A 222 -9.29 -21.46 -2.52
CA ARG A 222 -9.64 -20.50 -3.56
C ARG A 222 -11.14 -20.51 -3.83
N ASP A 223 -11.75 -21.67 -4.01
CA ASP A 223 -13.20 -21.79 -4.24
C ASP A 223 -14.04 -21.24 -3.08
N VAL A 224 -13.62 -21.48 -1.83
CA VAL A 224 -14.29 -20.92 -0.66
C VAL A 224 -14.18 -19.39 -0.63
N ARG A 225 -13.00 -18.83 -0.92
CA ARG A 225 -12.82 -17.37 -1.01
C ARG A 225 -13.62 -16.73 -2.14
N MET A 226 -13.86 -17.49 -3.21
CA MET A 226 -14.66 -17.09 -4.36
C MET A 226 -16.16 -17.31 -4.17
N ASN A 227 -16.61 -17.78 -3.00
CA ASN A 227 -17.99 -18.16 -2.72
C ASN A 227 -18.55 -19.27 -3.63
N ASN A 228 -17.69 -20.06 -4.27
CA ASN A 228 -18.08 -21.23 -5.06
C ASN A 228 -18.39 -22.45 -4.18
N GLN A 229 -17.83 -22.48 -2.97
CA GLN A 229 -18.02 -23.56 -1.99
C GLN A 229 -18.15 -23.00 -0.57
N PRO A 230 -18.89 -23.69 0.32
CA PRO A 230 -19.02 -23.28 1.72
C PRO A 230 -17.71 -23.51 2.49
N ARG A 231 -17.49 -22.72 3.56
CA ARG A 231 -16.26 -22.77 4.37
C ARG A 231 -16.05 -24.13 5.04
N GLU A 232 -17.12 -24.82 5.36
CA GLU A 232 -17.13 -26.16 5.97
C GLU A 232 -16.34 -27.15 5.11
N ARG A 233 -16.44 -27.05 3.77
CA ARG A 233 -15.72 -27.93 2.85
C ARG A 233 -14.20 -27.81 2.98
N LEU A 234 -13.70 -26.59 3.21
CA LEU A 234 -12.28 -26.34 3.43
C LEU A 234 -11.79 -26.96 4.74
N ILE A 235 -12.60 -26.89 5.80
CA ILE A 235 -12.27 -27.50 7.09
C ILE A 235 -12.28 -29.02 6.98
N GLU A 236 -13.29 -29.59 6.33
CA GLU A 236 -13.40 -31.03 6.07
C GLU A 236 -12.18 -31.53 5.30
N HIS A 237 -11.87 -30.93 4.15
CA HIS A 237 -10.74 -31.35 3.31
C HIS A 237 -9.39 -31.19 4.03
N ALA A 238 -9.21 -30.12 4.82
CA ALA A 238 -8.01 -29.97 5.66
C ALA A 238 -7.93 -31.10 6.70
N THR A 239 -9.05 -31.43 7.36
CA THR A 239 -9.13 -32.46 8.39
C THR A 239 -8.85 -33.85 7.81
N GLU A 240 -9.37 -34.17 6.62
CA GLU A 240 -9.10 -35.42 5.89
C GLU A 240 -7.60 -35.62 5.61
N LEU A 241 -6.88 -34.53 5.34
CA LEU A 241 -5.42 -34.54 5.15
C LEU A 241 -4.63 -34.52 6.47
N GLY A 242 -5.31 -34.43 7.62
CA GLY A 242 -4.67 -34.25 8.93
C GLY A 242 -4.02 -32.87 9.11
N LEU A 243 -4.55 -31.86 8.43
CA LEU A 243 -4.13 -30.46 8.47
C LEU A 243 -5.11 -29.62 9.28
N SER A 244 -4.59 -28.58 9.93
CA SER A 244 -5.37 -27.49 10.52
C SER A 244 -5.17 -26.22 9.70
N ILE A 245 -6.24 -25.45 9.50
CA ILE A 245 -6.17 -24.10 8.94
C ILE A 245 -6.51 -23.06 10.02
N GLY A 246 -5.73 -22.00 10.11
CA GLY A 246 -5.96 -20.95 11.10
C GLY A 246 -5.20 -19.66 10.82
N GLY A 247 -5.46 -18.65 11.65
CA GLY A 247 -4.70 -17.40 11.64
C GLY A 247 -3.25 -17.62 12.10
N SER A 248 -2.34 -16.80 11.60
CA SER A 248 -0.97 -16.71 12.09
C SER A 248 -0.90 -15.88 13.38
N VAL A 249 0.31 -15.53 13.84
CA VAL A 249 0.50 -14.69 15.03
C VAL A 249 -0.03 -13.27 14.78
N GLU A 250 -0.32 -12.50 15.84
CA GLU A 250 -0.65 -11.09 15.66
C GLU A 250 0.51 -10.32 15.02
N PRO A 251 0.25 -9.30 14.17
CA PRO A 251 1.30 -8.52 13.52
C PRO A 251 2.30 -7.89 14.48
N SER A 252 1.88 -7.57 15.71
CA SER A 252 2.73 -7.03 16.78
C SER A 252 3.78 -8.00 17.31
N ARG A 253 3.55 -9.32 17.14
CA ARG A 253 4.44 -10.40 17.61
C ARG A 253 5.20 -11.09 16.47
N ALA A 254 4.85 -10.76 15.23
CA ALA A 254 5.42 -11.31 14.01
C ALA A 254 6.84 -10.78 13.77
N THR A 255 7.75 -11.68 13.41
CA THR A 255 9.09 -11.34 12.91
C THR A 255 9.02 -10.90 11.44
N GLU A 256 10.11 -10.37 10.88
CA GLU A 256 10.12 -9.87 9.49
C GLU A 256 9.82 -10.97 8.46
N ASP A 257 10.04 -12.24 8.79
CA ASP A 257 9.79 -13.39 7.89
C ASP A 257 8.29 -13.57 7.56
N TYR A 258 7.40 -13.07 8.42
CA TYR A 258 5.96 -13.05 8.16
C TYR A 258 5.56 -11.99 7.12
N PHE A 259 6.44 -11.06 6.81
CA PHE A 259 6.19 -10.00 5.86
C PHE A 259 6.88 -10.27 4.53
N PHE A 260 6.28 -9.79 3.46
CA PHE A 260 6.87 -9.77 2.14
C PHE A 260 6.39 -8.54 1.39
N ARG A 261 7.08 -8.18 0.30
CA ARG A 261 6.63 -7.10 -0.58
C ARG A 261 5.91 -7.68 -1.78
N TRP A 262 4.70 -7.18 -2.03
CA TRP A 262 3.92 -7.50 -3.21
C TRP A 262 3.23 -6.24 -3.71
N ASP A 263 3.32 -5.98 -5.01
CA ASP A 263 2.73 -4.78 -5.63
C ASP A 263 3.06 -3.48 -4.87
N ARG A 264 4.36 -3.32 -4.54
CA ARG A 264 4.93 -2.20 -3.75
C ARG A 264 4.41 -2.08 -2.31
N ARG A 265 3.47 -2.91 -1.87
CA ARG A 265 2.91 -2.96 -0.52
C ARG A 265 3.65 -3.97 0.35
N ARG A 266 3.66 -3.74 1.66
CA ARG A 266 4.10 -4.71 2.65
C ARG A 266 2.88 -5.58 2.99
N CYS A 267 2.95 -6.86 2.66
CA CYS A 267 1.90 -7.85 2.90
C CYS A 267 2.28 -8.72 4.10
N PHE A 268 1.26 -9.13 4.87
CA PHE A 268 1.40 -9.97 6.04
C PHE A 268 0.85 -11.37 5.75
N LEU A 269 1.60 -12.41 6.12
CA LEU A 269 1.15 -13.80 6.05
C LEU A 269 0.24 -14.09 7.24
N ASP A 270 -1.05 -13.79 7.05
CA ASP A 270 -2.07 -13.78 8.10
C ASP A 270 -2.66 -15.17 8.40
N GLN A 271 -2.37 -16.15 7.55
CA GLN A 271 -2.94 -17.50 7.66
C GLN A 271 -1.86 -18.56 7.51
N HIS A 272 -2.15 -19.74 8.05
CA HIS A 272 -1.33 -20.90 7.84
C HIS A 272 -2.12 -22.21 7.74
N LEU A 273 -1.56 -23.16 6.98
CA LEU A 273 -1.86 -24.58 7.12
C LEU A 273 -0.83 -25.23 8.02
N GLY A 274 -1.27 -26.23 8.77
CA GLY A 274 -0.49 -26.80 9.84
C GLY A 274 -0.66 -28.30 10.01
N ARG A 275 0.45 -29.01 10.24
CA ARG A 275 0.45 -30.38 10.78
C ARG A 275 1.47 -30.52 11.89
N GLY A 276 1.05 -31.21 12.94
CA GLY A 276 1.92 -31.59 14.05
C GLY A 276 2.26 -30.43 14.99
N ASN A 277 2.77 -30.81 16.15
CA ASN A 277 3.33 -29.95 17.19
C ASN A 277 4.67 -30.51 17.71
N SER A 278 5.27 -31.43 16.96
CA SER A 278 6.55 -32.05 17.29
C SER A 278 7.66 -31.01 17.33
N ARG A 279 8.63 -31.20 18.23
CA ARG A 279 9.88 -30.44 18.22
C ARG A 279 10.77 -30.80 17.04
N GLU A 280 10.52 -31.95 16.40
CA GLU A 280 11.30 -32.41 15.26
C GLU A 280 10.77 -31.83 13.95
N PRO A 281 11.54 -30.98 13.24
CA PRO A 281 11.08 -30.32 12.01
C PRO A 281 10.65 -31.30 10.91
N ARG A 282 11.20 -32.51 10.90
CA ARG A 282 10.89 -33.54 9.90
C ARG A 282 9.42 -33.95 9.88
N HIS A 283 8.72 -33.83 11.00
CA HIS A 283 7.32 -34.25 11.17
C HIS A 283 6.33 -33.08 11.33
N CYS A 284 6.80 -31.84 11.18
CA CYS A 284 6.00 -30.63 11.35
C CYS A 284 5.91 -29.85 10.05
N LEU A 285 4.67 -29.62 9.59
CA LEU A 285 4.38 -28.82 8.41
C LEU A 285 3.75 -27.49 8.83
N ARG A 286 4.30 -26.39 8.34
CA ARG A 286 3.67 -25.06 8.36
C ARG A 286 3.80 -24.43 6.99
N LEU A 287 2.67 -24.01 6.43
CA LEU A 287 2.60 -23.25 5.18
C LEU A 287 1.91 -21.93 5.48
N TYR A 288 2.64 -20.83 5.45
CA TYR A 288 2.11 -19.49 5.71
C TYR A 288 1.80 -18.79 4.39
N PHE A 289 0.59 -18.27 4.28
CA PHE A 289 0.09 -17.73 3.03
C PHE A 289 -0.74 -16.46 3.24
N TYR A 290 -0.94 -15.76 2.14
CA TYR A 290 -1.73 -14.54 2.04
C TYR A 290 -2.73 -14.70 0.88
N TRP A 291 -3.94 -14.20 1.04
CA TRP A 291 -4.90 -14.13 -0.06
C TRP A 291 -4.79 -12.79 -0.79
N ALA A 292 -4.43 -12.83 -2.07
CA ALA A 292 -4.35 -11.64 -2.91
C ALA A 292 -5.69 -11.37 -3.59
N GLU A 293 -6.48 -10.45 -3.04
CA GLU A 293 -7.81 -10.09 -3.58
C GLU A 293 -7.75 -9.65 -5.05
N SER A 294 -6.73 -8.89 -5.44
CA SER A 294 -6.58 -8.40 -6.82
C SER A 294 -6.35 -9.52 -7.86
N LEU A 295 -5.84 -10.66 -7.41
CA LEU A 295 -5.52 -11.81 -8.27
C LEU A 295 -6.47 -12.98 -8.07
N GLN A 296 -7.25 -12.97 -6.99
CA GLN A 296 -8.09 -14.08 -6.57
C GLN A 296 -7.29 -15.39 -6.47
N MET A 297 -6.11 -15.28 -5.85
CA MET A 297 -5.15 -16.36 -5.69
C MET A 297 -4.47 -16.32 -4.31
N VAL A 298 -4.00 -17.49 -3.90
CA VAL A 298 -3.12 -17.62 -2.74
C VAL A 298 -1.69 -17.27 -3.12
N ILE A 299 -1.02 -16.49 -2.28
CA ILE A 299 0.43 -16.29 -2.29
C ILE A 299 1.02 -17.06 -1.11
N LEU A 300 1.72 -18.16 -1.40
CA LEU A 300 2.46 -18.92 -0.41
C LEU A 300 3.79 -18.21 -0.13
N GLY A 301 3.91 -17.69 1.09
CA GLY A 301 5.02 -16.85 1.48
C GLY A 301 6.06 -17.55 2.35
N ALA A 302 5.72 -18.56 3.13
CA ALA A 302 6.71 -19.32 3.90
C ALA A 302 6.28 -20.78 4.10
N GLY A 303 7.27 -21.66 4.27
CA GLY A 303 7.10 -23.09 4.49
C GLY A 303 8.31 -23.87 3.98
N PRO A 304 8.40 -25.18 4.24
CA PRO A 304 7.43 -26.02 4.96
C PRO A 304 7.58 -25.98 6.50
N SER A 305 8.54 -25.20 7.03
CA SER A 305 8.84 -25.15 8.47
C SER A 305 8.16 -23.98 9.18
N HIS A 306 8.14 -24.04 10.51
CA HIS A 306 7.59 -22.98 11.36
C HIS A 306 8.42 -21.70 11.26
N LEU A 307 7.78 -20.54 11.20
CA LEU A 307 8.47 -19.24 11.28
C LEU A 307 8.78 -18.90 12.74
N GLY A 308 9.98 -18.39 13.04
CA GLY A 308 10.31 -17.92 14.39
C GLY A 308 9.37 -16.79 14.83
N ASN A 309 9.01 -16.74 16.11
CA ASN A 309 8.27 -15.62 16.67
C ASN A 309 9.14 -14.89 17.71
N SER A 310 8.74 -13.70 18.13
CA SER A 310 9.53 -12.90 19.09
C SER A 310 9.71 -13.54 20.48
N MET A 311 9.13 -14.72 20.74
CA MET A 311 9.25 -15.47 21.99
C MET A 311 9.92 -16.85 21.82
N SER A 312 10.40 -17.19 20.61
CA SER A 312 11.12 -18.44 20.31
C SER A 312 12.63 -18.28 20.41
#